data_AF-A0A7Y0KQ68-F1
#
_entry.id   AF-A0A7Y0KQ68-F1
#
_cell.length_a   1.000
_cell.length_b   1.000
_cell.length_c   1.000
_cell.angle_alpha   90.00
_cell.angle_beta   90.00
_cell.angle_gamma   90.00
#
_symmetry.space_group_name_H-M   'P 1'
#
loop_
_entity.id
_entity.type
_entity.pdbx_description
1 polymer ?
#
loop_
_entity_poly.entity_id
_entity_poly.type
_entity_poly.pdbx_seq_one_letter_code
_entity_poly.pdbx_strand_id
1 'polypeptide(L)'
;MLSTQPTIITPYGAGPSACRPLPRREIAREVARRDAAQRGTQQAARAQHARRVEFYRERASQWDGLRGAAFGAISSRAVYDLRARIQTVSQQAQDQLEDIDPARRGGEFKAWLDARLVHELHAHQGSTVAAVREFSSRAARHFALEVPVACEPARPRTGSDFDTARLQVHRKKNSNLSTAVNIATRAYMGFMIFFVLTTVMAVALPGWLGALPVLLLGGVALYEEHRKRVEQRQYQAAEAVAGHIGEFADRAASEMEELLRGLDLSIDTAYRTRVEPLM
;
A
#
# COMPACT_ATOMS: atom_id res chain seq x y z
N MET A 1 51.59 -76.69 1.38
CA MET A 1 52.17 -75.45 1.93
C MET A 1 51.14 -74.87 2.92
N LEU A 2 51.19 -75.29 4.19
CA LEU A 2 51.65 -74.48 5.34
C LEU A 2 50.88 -73.13 5.40
N SER A 3 49.70 -73.07 6.04
CA SER A 3 49.45 -72.90 7.48
C SER A 3 50.21 -71.72 8.12
N THR A 4 49.51 -70.61 8.35
CA THR A 4 49.79 -69.70 9.48
C THR A 4 48.54 -68.85 9.76
N GLN A 5 47.73 -69.24 10.75
CA GLN A 5 46.75 -68.33 11.37
C GLN A 5 47.35 -67.74 12.65
N PRO A 6 47.06 -66.46 12.98
CA PRO A 6 47.52 -65.83 14.20
C PRO A 6 46.68 -66.27 15.40
N THR A 7 47.36 -66.75 16.45
CA THR A 7 46.80 -67.06 17.77
C THR A 7 46.35 -65.77 18.46
N ILE A 8 45.04 -65.57 18.59
CA ILE A 8 44.46 -64.56 19.48
C ILE A 8 44.34 -65.22 20.87
N ILE A 9 45.17 -64.75 21.80
CA ILE A 9 45.10 -65.10 23.21
C ILE A 9 44.02 -64.22 23.84
N THR A 10 42.84 -64.77 24.09
CA THR A 10 41.80 -64.14 24.89
C THR A 10 42.19 -64.24 26.36
N PRO A 11 42.42 -63.14 27.11
CA PRO A 11 42.55 -63.24 28.55
C PRO A 11 41.19 -63.64 29.14
N TYR A 12 41.17 -64.79 29.81
CA TYR A 12 40.05 -65.29 30.61
C TYR A 12 39.89 -64.38 31.84
N GLY A 13 39.22 -63.24 31.64
CA GLY A 13 38.91 -62.28 32.70
C GLY A 13 37.64 -62.68 33.44
N ALA A 14 37.82 -63.07 34.71
CA ALA A 14 36.85 -63.09 35.80
C ALA A 14 35.43 -63.60 35.48
N GLY A 15 35.12 -64.79 36.02
CA GLY A 15 33.76 -65.34 36.04
C GLY A 15 32.73 -64.39 36.65
N PRO A 16 31.43 -64.63 36.43
CA PRO A 16 30.36 -63.79 36.93
C PRO A 16 30.48 -63.70 38.46
N SER A 17 30.90 -62.53 38.95
CA SER A 17 30.86 -62.17 40.36
C SER A 17 29.47 -62.52 40.86
N ALA A 18 29.40 -63.52 41.74
CA ALA A 18 28.17 -64.02 42.31
C ALA A 18 27.28 -62.85 42.73
N CYS A 19 26.08 -62.77 42.14
CA CYS A 19 24.98 -61.98 42.68
C CYS A 19 24.70 -62.49 44.09
N ARG A 20 25.41 -61.94 45.08
CA ARG A 20 25.09 -62.12 46.49
C ARG A 20 23.71 -61.49 46.66
N PRO A 21 22.66 -62.24 47.04
CA PRO A 21 21.35 -61.66 47.24
C PRO A 21 21.49 -60.60 48.33
N LEU A 22 21.30 -59.34 47.95
CA LEU A 22 21.29 -58.24 48.90
C LEU A 22 20.22 -58.55 49.95
N PRO A 23 20.50 -58.41 51.26
CA PRO A 23 19.50 -58.58 52.29
C PRO A 23 18.27 -57.73 51.94
N ARG A 24 17.05 -58.26 52.12
CA ARG A 24 15.76 -57.61 51.77
C ARG A 24 15.67 -56.11 52.14
N ARG A 25 16.37 -55.69 53.19
CA ARG A 25 16.47 -54.29 53.66
C ARG A 25 17.30 -53.37 52.76
N GLU A 26 18.33 -53.86 52.08
CA GLU A 26 19.14 -53.08 51.13
C GLU A 26 18.43 -52.88 49.81
N ILE A 27 17.76 -53.92 49.28
CA ILE A 27 16.91 -53.81 48.09
C ILE A 27 15.80 -52.77 48.33
N ALA A 28 15.15 -52.80 49.50
CA ALA A 28 14.15 -51.81 49.88
C ALA A 28 14.71 -50.37 49.96
N ARG A 29 15.96 -50.20 50.42
CA ARG A 29 16.63 -48.88 50.48
C ARG A 29 17.00 -48.37 49.09
N GLU A 30 17.47 -49.22 48.20
CA GLU A 30 17.79 -48.83 46.82
C GLU A 30 16.53 -48.48 46.01
N VAL A 31 15.46 -49.25 46.17
CA VAL A 31 14.15 -48.92 45.56
C VAL A 31 13.64 -47.58 46.10
N ALA A 32 13.66 -47.36 47.42
CA ALA A 32 13.26 -46.08 48.00
C ALA A 32 14.10 -44.88 47.53
N ARG A 33 15.41 -45.07 47.31
CA ARG A 33 16.30 -44.04 46.74
C ARG A 33 15.97 -43.76 45.26
N ARG A 34 15.72 -44.79 44.46
CA ARG A 34 15.31 -44.62 43.05
C ARG A 34 13.95 -43.92 42.95
N ASP A 35 12.99 -44.29 43.79
CA ASP A 35 11.67 -43.64 43.84
C ASP A 35 11.75 -42.20 44.32
N ALA A 36 12.65 -41.88 45.26
CA ALA A 36 12.91 -40.50 45.68
C ALA A 36 13.56 -39.68 44.56
N ALA A 37 14.53 -40.25 43.82
CA ALA A 37 15.15 -39.61 42.68
C ALA A 37 14.15 -39.38 41.53
N GLN A 38 13.32 -40.37 41.20
CA GLN A 38 12.26 -40.26 40.18
C GLN A 38 11.22 -39.20 40.57
N ARG A 39 10.80 -39.15 41.84
CA ARG A 39 9.92 -38.08 42.34
C ARG A 39 10.57 -36.70 42.21
N GLY A 40 11.85 -36.57 42.54
CA GLY A 40 12.62 -35.35 42.34
C GLY A 40 12.64 -34.89 40.87
N THR A 41 12.90 -35.81 39.93
CA THR A 41 12.89 -35.49 38.49
C THR A 41 11.50 -35.14 37.97
N GLN A 42 10.45 -35.83 38.42
CA GLN A 42 9.08 -35.52 38.03
C GLN A 42 8.63 -34.16 38.59
N GLN A 43 9.03 -33.84 39.82
CA GLN A 43 8.72 -32.55 40.43
C GLN A 43 9.46 -31.40 39.75
N ALA A 44 10.73 -31.60 39.35
CA ALA A 44 11.48 -30.65 38.54
C ALA A 44 10.84 -30.43 37.16
N ALA A 45 10.43 -31.50 36.47
CA ALA A 45 9.74 -31.41 35.19
C ALA A 45 8.40 -30.66 35.29
N ARG A 46 7.60 -30.94 36.33
CA ARG A 46 6.35 -30.21 36.62
C ARG A 46 6.61 -28.74 36.92
N ALA A 47 7.63 -28.42 37.71
CA ALA A 47 7.99 -27.04 38.01
C ALA A 47 8.43 -26.28 36.75
N GLN A 48 9.19 -26.93 35.86
CA GLN A 48 9.60 -26.35 34.58
C GLN A 48 8.40 -26.13 33.64
N HIS A 49 7.47 -27.09 33.58
CA HIS A 49 6.23 -26.94 32.82
C HIS A 49 5.38 -25.77 33.34
N ALA A 50 5.18 -25.68 34.65
CA ALA A 50 4.44 -24.59 35.27
C ALA A 50 5.04 -23.22 34.95
N ARG A 51 6.38 -23.09 35.00
CA ARG A 51 7.08 -21.86 34.60
C ARG A 51 6.89 -21.50 33.13
N ARG A 52 6.87 -22.49 32.23
CA ARG A 52 6.62 -22.26 30.80
C ARG A 52 5.19 -21.78 30.55
N VAL A 53 4.20 -22.42 31.18
CA VAL A 53 2.80 -22.01 31.09
C VAL A 53 2.62 -20.57 31.58
N GLU A 54 3.20 -20.23 32.74
CA GLU A 54 3.13 -18.88 33.29
C GLU A 54 3.76 -17.83 32.34
N PHE A 55 4.92 -18.16 31.76
CA PHE A 55 5.60 -17.33 30.76
C PHE A 55 4.71 -17.00 29.55
N TYR A 56 3.93 -17.97 29.05
CA TYR A 56 3.03 -17.76 27.92
C TYR A 56 1.74 -17.02 28.33
N ARG A 57 1.18 -17.31 29.51
CA ARG A 57 0.01 -16.59 30.04
C ARG A 57 0.29 -15.11 30.23
N GLU A 58 1.43 -14.77 30.82
CA GLU A 58 1.85 -13.38 31.02
C GLU A 58 1.91 -12.63 29.68
N ARG A 59 2.56 -13.21 28.66
CA ARG A 59 2.66 -12.59 27.34
C ARG A 59 1.34 -12.53 26.58
N ALA A 60 0.51 -13.55 26.71
CA ALA A 60 -0.81 -13.54 26.09
C ALA A 60 -1.70 -12.43 26.67
N SER A 61 -1.59 -12.14 27.97
CA SER A 61 -2.30 -11.00 28.57
C SER A 61 -1.86 -9.65 28.01
N GLN A 62 -0.61 -9.54 27.53
CA GLN A 62 -0.06 -8.31 26.93
C GLN A 62 -0.33 -8.22 25.42
N TRP A 63 -0.79 -9.30 24.79
CA TRP A 63 -0.93 -9.41 23.34
C TRP A 63 -1.84 -8.36 22.73
N ASP A 64 -3.05 -8.20 23.26
CA ASP A 64 -4.02 -7.25 22.72
C ASP A 64 -3.53 -5.81 22.82
N GLY A 65 -2.83 -5.45 23.90
CA GLY A 65 -2.22 -4.13 24.06
C GLY A 65 -1.07 -3.89 23.07
N LEU A 66 -0.17 -4.87 22.91
CA LEU A 66 0.95 -4.79 21.97
C LEU A 66 0.46 -4.69 20.51
N ARG A 67 -0.51 -5.54 20.14
CA ARG A 67 -1.13 -5.55 18.81
C ARG A 67 -1.85 -4.25 18.53
N GLY A 68 -2.69 -3.77 19.44
CA GLY A 68 -3.41 -2.51 19.30
C GLY A 68 -2.47 -1.31 19.10
N ALA A 69 -1.40 -1.22 19.90
CA ALA A 69 -0.39 -0.18 19.74
C ALA A 69 0.35 -0.26 18.39
N ALA A 70 0.72 -1.47 17.96
CA ALA A 70 1.39 -1.68 16.68
C ALA A 70 0.50 -1.33 15.48
N PHE A 71 -0.76 -1.81 15.46
CA PHE A 71 -1.70 -1.52 14.39
C PHE A 71 -2.11 -0.05 14.36
N GLY A 72 -2.21 0.63 15.51
CA GLY A 72 -2.41 2.08 15.56
C GLY A 72 -1.25 2.87 14.93
N ALA A 73 -0.01 2.45 15.18
CA ALA A 73 1.16 3.07 14.57
C ALA A 73 1.25 2.79 13.05
N ILE A 74 0.97 1.56 12.62
CA ILE A 74 0.97 1.16 11.21
C ILE A 74 -0.13 1.89 10.45
N SER A 75 -1.36 1.97 10.98
CA SER A 75 -2.48 2.63 10.32
C SER A 75 -2.24 4.12 10.15
N SER A 76 -1.73 4.80 11.19
CA SER A 76 -1.39 6.23 11.14
C SER A 76 -0.33 6.51 10.07
N ARG A 77 0.73 5.69 10.03
CA ARG A 77 1.76 5.79 9.00
C ARG A 77 1.21 5.53 7.60
N ALA A 78 0.33 4.55 7.46
CA ALA A 78 -0.26 4.19 6.17
C ALA A 78 -1.11 5.34 5.60
N VAL A 79 -1.99 5.94 6.41
CA VAL A 79 -2.82 7.08 5.99
C VAL A 79 -1.95 8.28 5.57
N TYR A 80 -0.89 8.57 6.32
CA TYR A 80 0.03 9.66 5.99
C TYR A 80 0.77 9.40 4.66
N ASP A 81 1.30 8.20 4.47
CA ASP A 81 2.02 7.81 3.24
C ASP A 81 1.09 7.84 2.02
N LEU A 82 -0.14 7.32 2.14
CA LEU A 82 -1.13 7.36 1.06
C LEU A 82 -1.45 8.79 0.64
N ARG A 83 -1.69 9.69 1.61
CA ARG A 83 -1.96 11.11 1.33
C ARG A 83 -0.77 11.77 0.64
N ALA A 84 0.45 11.51 1.08
CA ALA A 84 1.67 12.05 0.47
C ALA A 84 1.84 11.58 -0.99
N ARG A 85 1.59 10.29 -1.26
CA ARG A 85 1.62 9.72 -2.62
C ARG A 85 0.57 10.35 -3.52
N ILE A 86 -0.67 10.45 -3.06
CA ILE A 86 -1.76 11.06 -3.82
C ILE A 86 -1.45 12.54 -4.13
N GLN A 87 -0.92 13.27 -3.15
CA GLN A 87 -0.51 14.66 -3.37
C GLN A 87 0.60 14.78 -4.42
N THR A 88 1.56 13.86 -4.40
CA THR A 88 2.64 13.79 -5.38
C THR A 88 2.10 13.51 -6.79
N VAL A 89 1.18 12.55 -6.93
CA VAL A 89 0.54 12.25 -8.22
C VAL A 89 -0.32 13.42 -8.70
N SER A 90 -1.01 14.11 -7.80
CA SER A 90 -1.79 15.31 -8.11
C SER A 90 -0.92 16.43 -8.68
N GLN A 91 0.24 16.70 -8.07
CA GLN A 91 1.21 17.67 -8.59
C GLN A 91 1.74 17.25 -9.97
N GLN A 92 2.15 15.98 -10.13
CA GLN A 92 2.60 15.45 -11.42
C GLN A 92 1.52 15.56 -12.50
N ALA A 93 0.25 15.36 -12.14
CA ALA A 93 -0.88 15.48 -13.06
C ALA A 93 -1.13 16.93 -13.46
N GLN A 94 -0.98 17.89 -12.53
CA GLN A 94 -1.06 19.32 -12.83
C GLN A 94 0.05 19.77 -13.77
N ASP A 95 1.30 19.41 -13.46
CA ASP A 95 2.47 19.76 -14.29
C ASP A 95 2.31 19.25 -15.74
N GLN A 96 1.88 17.99 -15.91
CA GLN A 96 1.64 17.43 -17.24
C GLN A 96 0.47 18.08 -17.99
N LEU A 97 -0.53 18.61 -17.27
CA LEU A 97 -1.69 19.23 -17.88
C LEU A 97 -1.37 20.62 -18.46
N GLU A 98 -0.37 21.31 -17.90
CA GLU A 98 0.14 22.58 -18.43
C GLU A 98 0.77 22.39 -19.82
N ASP A 99 1.46 21.26 -20.04
CA ASP A 99 2.19 20.94 -21.27
C ASP A 99 1.34 20.31 -22.39
N ILE A 100 0.09 19.92 -22.09
CA ILE A 100 -0.74 19.11 -22.98
C ILE A 100 -2.04 19.84 -23.35
N ASP A 101 -2.45 19.81 -24.64
CA ASP A 101 -3.83 20.17 -25.04
C ASP A 101 -4.78 19.01 -24.68
N PRO A 102 -5.69 19.19 -23.69
CA PRO A 102 -6.57 18.12 -23.23
C PRO A 102 -7.49 17.60 -24.33
N ALA A 103 -7.79 18.40 -25.35
CA ALA A 103 -8.64 17.98 -26.47
C ALA A 103 -7.97 16.99 -27.41
N ARG A 104 -6.62 16.97 -27.47
CA ARG A 104 -5.86 16.10 -28.37
C ARG A 104 -5.34 14.85 -27.65
N ARG A 105 -4.80 15.01 -26.44
CA ARG A 105 -4.11 13.92 -25.73
C ARG A 105 -4.76 13.55 -24.39
N GLY A 106 -5.97 14.03 -24.10
CA GLY A 106 -6.66 13.74 -22.83
C GLY A 106 -6.88 12.25 -22.57
N GLY A 107 -7.05 11.43 -23.61
CA GLY A 107 -7.17 9.97 -23.46
C GLY A 107 -5.88 9.31 -22.98
N GLU A 108 -4.73 9.68 -23.55
CA GLU A 108 -3.40 9.21 -23.12
C GLU A 108 -3.12 9.64 -21.68
N PHE A 109 -3.43 10.90 -21.36
CA PHE A 109 -3.24 11.46 -20.03
C PHE A 109 -4.07 10.73 -18.97
N LYS A 110 -5.35 10.43 -19.26
CA LYS A 110 -6.21 9.65 -18.34
C LYS A 110 -5.63 8.24 -18.11
N ALA A 111 -5.21 7.56 -19.17
CA ALA A 111 -4.63 6.22 -19.05
C ALA A 111 -3.33 6.23 -18.22
N TRP A 112 -2.49 7.25 -18.41
CA TRP A 112 -1.30 7.47 -17.59
C TRP A 112 -1.67 7.72 -16.11
N LEU A 113 -2.63 8.61 -15.84
CA LEU A 113 -3.05 8.94 -14.48
C LEU A 113 -3.60 7.71 -13.75
N ASP A 114 -4.46 6.94 -14.41
CA ASP A 114 -5.05 5.71 -13.88
C ASP A 114 -3.95 4.68 -13.53
N ALA A 115 -3.03 4.43 -14.46
CA ALA A 115 -1.91 3.53 -14.23
C ALA A 115 -0.99 4.02 -13.10
N ARG A 116 -0.75 5.33 -13.01
CA ARG A 116 0.07 5.94 -11.98
C ARG A 116 -0.54 5.79 -10.59
N LEU A 117 -1.85 6.07 -10.46
CA LEU A 117 -2.59 5.92 -9.20
C LEU A 117 -2.62 4.46 -8.73
N VAL A 118 -2.92 3.52 -9.62
CA VAL A 118 -2.93 2.08 -9.30
C VAL A 118 -1.53 1.60 -8.89
N HIS A 119 -0.49 2.04 -9.59
CA HIS A 119 0.90 1.71 -9.23
C HIS A 119 1.26 2.18 -7.83
N GLU A 120 0.94 3.43 -7.48
CA GLU A 120 1.22 3.99 -6.16
C GLU A 120 0.41 3.28 -5.06
N LEU A 121 -0.85 2.90 -5.34
CA LEU A 121 -1.68 2.13 -4.41
C LEU A 121 -1.09 0.74 -4.13
N HIS A 122 -0.62 0.02 -5.16
CA HIS A 122 0.01 -1.28 -4.98
C HIS A 122 1.34 -1.18 -4.23
N ALA A 123 2.16 -0.18 -4.54
CA ALA A 123 3.40 0.08 -3.80
C ALA A 123 3.10 0.38 -2.32
N HIS A 124 2.06 1.18 -2.06
CA HIS A 124 1.59 1.50 -0.72
C HIS A 124 1.12 0.25 0.03
N GLN A 125 0.21 -0.55 -0.55
CA GLN A 125 -0.27 -1.83 0.00
C GLN A 125 0.89 -2.77 0.34
N GLY A 126 1.86 -2.91 -0.58
CA GLY A 126 3.05 -3.73 -0.38
C GLY A 126 3.87 -3.29 0.83
N SER A 127 4.05 -1.97 1.00
CA SER A 127 4.77 -1.41 2.15
C SER A 127 4.04 -1.64 3.48
N THR A 128 2.71 -1.54 3.50
CA THR A 128 1.86 -1.80 4.68
C THR A 128 1.92 -3.27 5.09
N VAL A 129 1.79 -4.19 4.12
CA VAL A 129 1.93 -5.63 4.37
C VAL A 129 3.33 -5.97 4.90
N ALA A 130 4.38 -5.34 4.36
CA ALA A 130 5.74 -5.53 4.85
C ALA A 130 5.91 -5.05 6.30
N ALA A 131 5.33 -3.90 6.66
CA ALA A 131 5.35 -3.40 8.05
C ALA A 131 4.65 -4.35 9.03
N VAL A 132 3.51 -4.91 8.62
CA VAL A 132 2.77 -5.91 9.40
C VAL A 132 3.56 -7.22 9.55
N ARG A 133 4.25 -7.68 8.49
CA ARG A 133 5.14 -8.85 8.56
C ARG A 133 6.33 -8.63 9.50
N GLU A 134 6.90 -7.43 9.50
CA GLU A 134 7.97 -7.08 10.45
C GLU A 134 7.45 -7.07 11.89
N PHE A 135 6.24 -6.55 12.12
CA PHE A 135 5.58 -6.67 13.42
C PHE A 135 5.39 -8.12 13.84
N SER A 136 4.85 -8.99 12.98
CA SER A 136 4.70 -10.43 13.26
C SER A 136 6.04 -11.09 13.61
N SER A 137 7.11 -10.76 12.88
CA SER A 137 8.45 -11.29 13.16
C SER A 137 9.00 -10.82 14.52
N ARG A 138 8.73 -9.57 14.92
CA ARG A 138 9.08 -9.05 16.24
C ARG A 138 8.23 -9.68 17.35
N ALA A 139 6.94 -9.86 17.12
CA ALA A 139 6.04 -10.51 18.06
C ALA A 139 6.43 -11.98 18.27
N ALA A 140 6.76 -12.73 17.21
CA ALA A 140 7.22 -14.12 17.33
C ALA A 140 8.47 -14.24 18.22
N ARG A 141 9.43 -13.31 18.08
CA ARG A 141 10.59 -13.22 18.98
C ARG A 141 10.19 -12.93 20.43
N HIS A 142 9.21 -12.04 20.64
CA HIS A 142 8.71 -11.73 21.99
C HIS A 142 8.08 -12.96 22.67
N PHE A 143 7.37 -13.80 21.92
CA PHE A 143 6.78 -15.06 22.37
C PHE A 143 7.74 -16.26 22.34
N ALA A 144 9.01 -16.07 21.94
CA ALA A 144 9.99 -17.15 21.76
C ALA A 144 9.48 -18.30 20.85
N LEU A 145 8.70 -17.95 19.82
CA LEU A 145 8.21 -18.90 18.82
C LEU A 145 9.30 -19.19 17.78
N GLU A 146 9.47 -20.47 17.41
CA GLU A 146 10.49 -20.91 16.44
C GLU A 146 10.24 -20.38 15.02
N VAL A 147 8.97 -20.17 14.65
CA VAL A 147 8.58 -19.70 13.33
C VAL A 147 7.65 -18.49 13.47
N PRO A 148 7.84 -17.41 12.67
CA PRO A 148 6.91 -16.30 12.60
C PRO A 148 5.50 -16.76 12.21
N VAL A 149 4.49 -16.01 12.65
CA VAL A 149 3.11 -16.28 12.25
C VAL A 149 2.91 -15.74 10.84
N ALA A 150 2.51 -16.60 9.91
CA ALA A 150 2.28 -16.23 8.52
C ALA A 150 1.15 -15.20 8.44
N CYS A 151 1.45 -14.03 7.89
CA CYS A 151 0.46 -13.01 7.57
C CYS A 151 0.10 -13.19 6.11
N GLU A 152 -1.03 -13.86 5.85
CA GLU A 152 -1.59 -13.94 4.51
C GLU A 152 -2.71 -12.89 4.42
N PRO A 153 -2.48 -11.77 3.71
CA PRO A 153 -3.55 -10.81 3.52
C PRO A 153 -4.70 -11.51 2.79
N ALA A 154 -5.93 -11.28 3.25
CA ALA A 154 -7.09 -11.53 2.40
C ALA A 154 -6.84 -10.82 1.07
N ARG A 155 -6.90 -11.57 -0.03
CA ARG A 155 -6.58 -11.04 -1.37
C ARG A 155 -7.38 -9.75 -1.57
N PRO A 156 -6.74 -8.60 -1.87
CA PRO A 156 -7.47 -7.38 -2.13
C PRO A 156 -8.48 -7.67 -3.24
N ARG A 157 -9.75 -7.27 -3.03
CA ARG A 157 -10.86 -7.58 -3.95
C ARG A 157 -10.65 -7.00 -5.34
N THR A 158 -9.71 -6.08 -5.51
CA THR A 158 -9.61 -5.20 -6.66
C THR A 158 -8.16 -5.04 -7.11
N GLY A 159 -7.52 -6.15 -7.49
CA GLY A 159 -6.23 -6.13 -8.21
C GLY A 159 -6.36 -5.87 -9.73
N SER A 160 -7.58 -5.86 -10.28
CA SER A 160 -7.81 -5.77 -11.73
C SER A 160 -9.04 -4.98 -12.15
N ASP A 161 -9.87 -4.55 -11.20
CA ASP A 161 -11.23 -4.05 -11.46
C ASP A 161 -11.44 -2.66 -10.85
N PHE A 162 -10.36 -1.88 -10.77
CA PHE A 162 -10.50 -0.44 -10.57
C PHE A 162 -11.08 0.11 -11.87
N ASP A 163 -12.40 0.07 -12.00
CA ASP A 163 -13.12 0.51 -13.19
C ASP A 163 -13.03 2.03 -13.30
N THR A 164 -11.96 2.50 -13.93
CA THR A 164 -11.79 3.91 -14.28
C THR A 164 -12.68 4.30 -15.46
N ALA A 165 -13.44 3.38 -16.07
CA ALA A 165 -14.35 3.69 -17.17
C ALA A 165 -15.63 4.41 -16.69
N ARG A 166 -15.97 4.34 -15.40
CA ARG A 166 -17.05 5.14 -14.81
C ARG A 166 -16.72 6.61 -14.61
N LEU A 167 -15.45 7.00 -14.75
CA LEU A 167 -15.03 8.38 -14.63
C LEU A 167 -15.18 9.09 -15.98
N GLN A 168 -16.43 9.48 -16.26
CA GLN A 168 -16.76 10.27 -17.43
C GLN A 168 -16.30 11.71 -17.21
N VAL A 169 -15.24 12.10 -17.92
CA VAL A 169 -14.98 13.51 -18.19
C VAL A 169 -16.20 14.04 -18.93
N HIS A 170 -17.02 14.86 -18.27
CA HIS A 170 -18.16 15.51 -18.90
C HIS A 170 -17.66 16.41 -20.03
N ARG A 171 -17.62 15.86 -21.25
CA ARG A 171 -17.39 16.61 -22.47
C ARG A 171 -18.61 17.52 -22.67
N LYS A 172 -18.58 18.74 -22.12
CA LYS A 172 -19.52 19.77 -22.52
C LYS A 172 -19.42 19.89 -24.05
N LYS A 173 -20.56 19.69 -24.71
CA LYS A 173 -20.67 19.81 -26.16
C LYS A 173 -20.67 21.29 -26.49
N ASN A 174 -19.48 21.87 -26.66
CA ASN A 174 -19.34 23.27 -27.04
C ASN A 174 -20.00 23.42 -28.41
N SER A 175 -21.16 24.09 -28.48
CA SER A 175 -21.78 24.40 -29.76
C SER A 175 -20.94 25.49 -30.43
N ASN A 176 -20.09 25.09 -31.38
CA ASN A 176 -19.23 25.97 -32.18
C ASN A 176 -19.99 27.15 -32.82
N LEU A 177 -21.31 27.02 -32.94
CA LEU A 177 -22.22 28.03 -33.48
C LEU A 177 -22.40 29.25 -32.56
N SER A 178 -22.50 29.04 -31.24
CA SER A 178 -22.71 30.16 -30.29
C SER A 178 -21.47 31.05 -30.18
N THR A 179 -20.27 30.46 -30.25
CA THR A 179 -19.01 31.21 -30.23
C THR A 179 -18.76 31.94 -31.55
N ALA A 180 -19.10 31.35 -32.69
CA ALA A 180 -19.00 32.01 -33.99
C ALA A 180 -19.92 33.25 -34.08
N VAL A 181 -21.13 33.16 -33.54
CA VAL A 181 -22.09 34.29 -33.50
C VAL A 181 -21.59 35.43 -32.61
N ASN A 182 -21.00 35.13 -31.45
CA ASN A 182 -20.46 36.17 -30.54
C ASN A 182 -19.20 36.87 -31.10
N ILE A 183 -18.37 36.17 -31.86
CA ILE A 183 -17.22 36.78 -32.56
C ILE A 183 -17.73 37.69 -33.68
N ALA A 184 -18.72 37.23 -34.45
CA ALA A 184 -19.29 38.00 -35.56
C ALA A 184 -19.96 39.30 -35.08
N THR A 185 -20.70 39.27 -33.96
CA THR A 185 -21.35 40.48 -33.41
C THR A 185 -20.35 41.50 -32.86
N ARG A 186 -19.25 41.06 -32.23
CA ARG A 186 -18.18 41.97 -31.77
C ARG A 186 -17.38 42.58 -32.91
N ALA A 187 -17.08 41.80 -33.96
CA ALA A 187 -16.41 42.31 -35.16
C ALA A 187 -17.27 43.36 -35.88
N TYR A 188 -18.59 43.15 -35.92
CA TYR A 188 -19.53 44.09 -36.54
C TYR A 188 -19.63 45.43 -35.78
N MET A 189 -19.66 45.42 -34.44
CA MET A 189 -19.63 46.66 -33.65
C MET A 189 -18.34 47.46 -33.84
N GLY A 190 -17.17 46.79 -33.90
CA GLY A 190 -15.89 47.45 -34.10
C GLY A 190 -15.75 48.10 -35.48
N PHE A 191 -16.24 47.42 -36.52
CA PHE A 191 -16.26 47.95 -37.89
C PHE A 191 -17.16 49.20 -38.01
N MET A 192 -18.30 49.22 -37.30
CA MET A 192 -19.25 50.33 -37.34
C MET A 192 -18.64 51.63 -36.79
N ILE A 193 -17.88 51.54 -35.69
CA ILE A 193 -17.21 52.71 -35.08
C ILE A 193 -16.06 53.21 -35.99
N PHE A 194 -15.28 52.30 -36.57
CA PHE A 194 -14.19 52.67 -37.50
C PHE A 194 -14.71 53.35 -38.77
N PHE A 195 -15.83 52.86 -39.32
CA PHE A 195 -16.48 53.44 -40.50
C PHE A 195 -17.03 54.85 -40.25
N VAL A 196 -17.59 55.09 -39.06
CA VAL A 196 -18.07 56.43 -38.66
C VAL A 196 -16.90 57.39 -38.42
N LEU A 197 -15.80 56.93 -37.81
CA LEU A 197 -14.65 57.80 -37.54
C LEU A 197 -13.90 58.22 -38.81
N THR A 198 -13.79 57.30 -39.78
CA THR A 198 -13.12 57.56 -41.07
C THR A 198 -13.92 58.48 -41.99
N THR A 199 -15.26 58.41 -41.96
CA THR A 199 -16.14 59.31 -42.71
C THR A 199 -16.14 60.73 -42.14
N VAL A 200 -15.99 60.90 -40.81
CA VAL A 200 -15.99 62.23 -40.15
C VAL A 200 -14.66 62.98 -40.30
N MET A 201 -13.52 62.28 -40.35
CA MET A 201 -12.20 62.92 -40.40
C MET A 201 -11.74 63.33 -41.81
N ALA A 202 -12.46 62.97 -42.88
CA ALA A 202 -12.12 63.28 -44.28
C ALA A 202 -10.65 62.99 -44.68
N VAL A 203 -9.97 62.12 -43.94
CA VAL A 203 -8.61 61.70 -44.24
C VAL A 203 -8.72 60.62 -45.31
N ALA A 204 -8.52 61.03 -46.57
CA ALA A 204 -8.35 60.13 -47.70
C ALA A 204 -7.00 59.41 -47.60
N LEU A 205 -6.84 58.57 -46.59
CA LEU A 205 -5.79 57.56 -46.57
C LEU A 205 -6.11 56.56 -47.70
N PRO A 206 -5.14 56.16 -48.54
CA PRO A 206 -5.35 55.10 -49.52
C PRO A 206 -5.95 53.88 -48.81
N GLY A 207 -7.08 53.37 -49.28
CA GLY A 207 -7.88 52.35 -48.56
C GLY A 207 -7.12 51.08 -48.14
N TRP A 208 -5.96 50.81 -48.75
CA TRP A 208 -5.08 49.71 -48.38
C TRP A 208 -4.23 49.97 -47.12
N LEU A 209 -3.87 51.22 -46.81
CA LEU A 209 -3.11 51.60 -45.62
C LEU A 209 -3.98 51.60 -44.34
N GLY A 210 -5.28 51.91 -44.47
CA GLY A 210 -6.23 51.85 -43.36
C GLY A 210 -6.58 50.44 -42.90
N ALA A 211 -6.37 49.42 -43.74
CA ALA A 211 -6.65 48.02 -43.42
C ALA A 211 -5.53 47.33 -42.60
N LEU A 212 -4.30 47.83 -42.66
CA LEU A 212 -3.13 47.22 -42.00
C LEU A 212 -3.27 47.13 -40.47
N PRO A 213 -3.70 48.19 -39.75
CA PRO A 213 -3.89 48.12 -38.30
C PRO A 213 -5.00 47.15 -37.89
N VAL A 214 -6.08 47.07 -38.68
CA VAL A 214 -7.24 46.19 -38.42
C VAL A 214 -6.85 44.72 -38.59
N LEU A 215 -6.02 44.39 -39.57
CA LEU A 215 -5.55 43.02 -39.82
C LEU A 215 -4.54 42.56 -38.76
N LEU A 216 -3.66 43.45 -38.31
CA LEU A 216 -2.73 43.21 -37.19
C LEU A 216 -3.48 42.99 -35.87
N LEU A 217 -4.42 43.89 -35.52
CA LEU A 217 -5.23 43.77 -34.31
C LEU A 217 -6.15 42.54 -34.35
N GLY A 218 -6.70 42.20 -35.53
CA GLY A 218 -7.50 41.00 -35.73
C GLY A 218 -6.71 39.70 -35.54
N GLY A 219 -5.47 39.64 -36.03
CA GLY A 219 -4.59 38.49 -35.82
C GLY A 219 -4.23 38.27 -34.35
N VAL A 220 -3.90 39.34 -33.62
CA VAL A 220 -3.63 39.28 -32.18
C VAL A 220 -4.88 38.85 -31.40
N ALA A 221 -6.05 39.40 -31.73
CA ALA A 221 -7.31 39.02 -31.09
C ALA A 221 -7.65 37.54 -31.30
N LEU A 222 -7.42 36.99 -32.49
CA LEU A 222 -7.63 35.56 -32.77
C LEU A 222 -6.65 34.68 -32.00
N TYR A 223 -5.38 35.08 -31.90
CA TYR A 223 -4.38 34.36 -31.12
C TYR A 223 -4.73 34.35 -29.62
N GLU A 224 -5.11 35.50 -29.07
CA GLU A 224 -5.56 35.61 -27.68
C GLU A 224 -6.82 34.79 -27.41
N GLU A 225 -7.77 34.76 -28.34
CA GLU A 225 -8.98 33.94 -28.19
C GLU A 225 -8.67 32.44 -28.25
N HIS A 226 -7.78 32.02 -29.14
CA HIS A 226 -7.29 30.64 -29.17
C HIS A 226 -6.58 30.26 -27.87
N ARG A 227 -5.71 31.14 -27.35
CA ARG A 227 -5.04 30.94 -26.06
C ARG A 227 -6.04 30.84 -24.91
N LYS A 228 -6.99 31.77 -24.80
CA LYS A 228 -8.06 31.73 -23.78
C LYS A 228 -8.88 30.45 -23.85
N ARG A 229 -9.17 29.93 -25.05
CA ARG A 229 -9.89 28.66 -25.24
C ARG A 229 -9.08 27.44 -24.83
N VAL A 230 -7.75 27.48 -24.93
CA VAL A 230 -6.88 26.40 -24.43
C VAL A 230 -6.82 26.46 -22.91
N GLU A 231 -6.56 27.64 -22.33
CA GLU A 231 -6.52 27.86 -20.88
C GLU A 231 -7.86 27.46 -20.21
N GLN A 232 -9.00 27.82 -20.79
CA GLN A 232 -10.31 27.39 -20.30
C GLN A 232 -10.51 25.86 -20.34
N ARG A 233 -9.98 25.18 -21.37
CA ARG A 233 -10.05 23.71 -21.47
C ARG A 233 -9.13 23.04 -20.47
N GLN A 234 -7.94 23.59 -20.25
CA GLN A 234 -7.00 23.12 -19.22
C GLN A 234 -7.60 23.26 -17.83
N TYR A 235 -8.22 24.40 -17.51
CA TYR A 235 -8.90 24.61 -16.23
C TYR A 235 -10.02 23.58 -15.99
N GLN A 236 -10.90 23.35 -16.98
CA GLN A 236 -11.96 22.35 -16.87
C GLN A 236 -11.41 20.93 -16.72
N ALA A 237 -10.32 20.61 -17.40
CA ALA A 237 -9.64 19.33 -17.25
C ALA A 237 -9.01 19.18 -15.86
N ALA A 238 -8.39 20.24 -15.33
CA ALA A 238 -7.77 20.24 -14.00
C ALA A 238 -8.81 19.96 -12.90
N GLU A 239 -9.98 20.59 -13.00
CA GLU A 239 -11.10 20.36 -12.08
C GLU A 239 -11.60 18.91 -12.15
N ALA A 240 -11.76 18.36 -13.36
CA ALA A 240 -12.15 16.96 -13.55
C ALA A 240 -11.10 15.98 -13.00
N VAL A 241 -9.82 16.28 -13.17
CA VAL A 241 -8.70 15.48 -12.65
C VAL A 241 -8.66 15.52 -11.13
N ALA A 242 -8.83 16.70 -10.52
CA ALA A 242 -8.89 16.83 -9.07
C ALA A 242 -10.05 16.01 -8.47
N GLY A 243 -11.22 16.04 -9.11
CA GLY A 243 -12.36 15.20 -8.74
C GLY A 243 -12.06 13.71 -8.86
N HIS A 244 -11.45 13.28 -9.97
CA HIS A 244 -11.03 11.90 -10.21
C HIS A 244 -10.04 11.39 -9.15
N ILE A 245 -9.04 12.20 -8.82
CA ILE A 245 -8.06 11.88 -7.78
C ILE A 245 -8.72 11.82 -6.40
N GLY A 246 -9.68 12.71 -6.10
CA GLY A 246 -10.45 12.69 -4.86
C GLY A 246 -11.26 11.40 -4.70
N GLU A 247 -12.04 11.02 -5.72
CA GLU A 247 -12.80 9.75 -5.70
C GLU A 247 -11.88 8.53 -5.57
N PHE A 248 -10.72 8.56 -6.23
CA PHE A 248 -9.72 7.50 -6.08
C PHE A 248 -9.19 7.44 -4.64
N ALA A 249 -8.88 8.60 -4.04
CA ALA A 249 -8.37 8.69 -2.67
C ALA A 249 -9.34 8.08 -1.65
N ASP A 250 -10.64 8.39 -1.77
CA ASP A 250 -11.67 7.88 -0.87
C ASP A 250 -11.80 6.35 -0.97
N ARG A 251 -11.79 5.81 -2.19
CA ARG A 251 -11.83 4.36 -2.43
C ARG A 251 -10.56 3.67 -1.92
N ALA A 252 -9.39 4.25 -2.21
CA ALA A 252 -8.11 3.73 -1.75
C ALA A 252 -8.03 3.69 -0.21
N ALA A 253 -8.49 4.74 0.46
CA ALA A 253 -8.54 4.79 1.92
C ALA A 253 -9.44 3.68 2.49
N SER A 254 -10.64 3.51 1.93
CA SER A 254 -11.57 2.45 2.33
C SER A 254 -10.97 1.04 2.12
N GLU A 255 -10.27 0.83 1.00
CA GLU A 255 -9.58 -0.44 0.74
C GLU A 255 -8.43 -0.67 1.74
N MET A 256 -7.72 0.38 2.16
CA MET A 256 -6.65 0.27 3.15
C MET A 256 -7.20 -0.06 4.54
N GLU A 257 -8.32 0.53 4.93
CA GLU A 257 -8.99 0.19 6.19
C GLU A 257 -9.40 -1.29 6.21
N GLU A 258 -9.98 -1.79 5.12
CA GLU A 258 -10.39 -3.19 5.01
C GLU A 258 -9.18 -4.14 4.98
N LEU A 259 -8.10 -3.77 4.27
CA LEU A 259 -6.83 -4.50 4.26
C LEU A 259 -6.25 -4.60 5.68
N LEU A 260 -6.17 -3.48 6.41
CA LEU A 260 -5.63 -3.44 7.76
C LEU A 260 -6.48 -4.25 8.73
N ARG A 261 -7.81 -4.15 8.62
CA ARG A 261 -8.76 -4.94 9.42
C ARG A 261 -8.61 -6.44 9.17
N GLY A 262 -8.46 -6.83 7.90
CA GLY A 262 -8.19 -8.21 7.52
C GLY A 262 -6.85 -8.73 8.05
N LEU A 263 -5.80 -7.90 7.97
CA LEU A 263 -4.48 -8.22 8.50
C LEU A 263 -4.49 -8.37 10.02
N ASP A 264 -5.16 -7.46 10.75
CA ASP A 264 -5.30 -7.52 12.20
C ASP A 264 -6.00 -8.81 12.66
N LEU A 265 -7.12 -9.14 12.03
CA LEU A 265 -7.86 -10.38 12.29
C LEU A 265 -7.02 -11.62 11.98
N SER A 266 -6.29 -11.62 10.87
CA SER A 266 -5.45 -12.75 10.46
C SER A 266 -4.35 -13.03 11.47
N ILE A 267 -3.71 -11.97 11.99
CA ILE A 267 -2.65 -12.07 12.98
C ILE A 267 -3.23 -12.52 14.32
N ASP A 268 -4.32 -11.89 14.79
CA ASP A 268 -4.93 -12.28 16.06
C ASP A 268 -5.35 -13.75 16.07
N THR A 269 -6.04 -14.20 15.01
CA THR A 269 -6.47 -15.59 14.87
C THR A 269 -5.28 -16.53 14.87
N ALA A 270 -4.27 -16.25 14.06
CA ALA A 270 -3.12 -17.14 13.90
C ALA A 270 -2.22 -17.18 15.16
N TYR A 271 -2.12 -16.08 15.91
CA TYR A 271 -1.44 -16.08 17.21
C TYR A 271 -2.21 -16.88 18.26
N ARG A 272 -3.52 -16.68 18.38
CA ARG A 272 -4.36 -17.48 19.30
C ARG A 272 -4.22 -18.96 19.01
N THR A 273 -4.31 -19.38 17.75
CA THR A 273 -4.13 -20.80 17.36
C THR A 273 -2.77 -21.38 17.77
N ARG A 274 -1.69 -20.59 17.76
CA ARG A 274 -0.35 -21.07 18.12
C ARG A 274 -0.03 -21.00 19.61
N VAL A 275 -0.53 -19.99 20.32
CA VAL A 275 -0.16 -19.73 21.71
C VAL A 275 -1.08 -20.44 22.69
N GLU A 276 -2.38 -20.58 22.38
CA GLU A 276 -3.34 -21.30 23.23
C GLU A 276 -2.89 -22.72 23.63
N PRO A 277 -2.36 -23.57 22.73
CA PRO A 277 -1.90 -24.92 23.11
C PRO A 277 -0.60 -24.93 23.94
N LEU A 278 0.05 -23.78 24.16
CA LEU A 278 1.28 -23.67 24.95
C LEU A 278 1.01 -23.25 26.42
N MET A 279 -0.23 -22.89 26.75
CA MET A 279 -0.70 -22.55 28.10
C MET A 279 -1.30 -23.74 28.85
#